data_AF-A0A957N0G8-F1
#
_entry.id   AF-A0A957N0G8-F1
#
_cell.length_a   1.000
_cell.length_b   1.000
_cell.length_c   1.000
_cell.angle_alpha   90.00
_cell.angle_beta   90.00
_cell.angle_gamma   90.00
#
_symmetry.space_group_name_H-M   'P 1'
#
loop_
_entity.id
_entity.type
_entity.pdbx_description
1 polymer ?
#
loop_
_entity_poly.entity_id
_entity_poly.type
_entity_poly.pdbx_seq_one_letter_code
_entity_poly.pdbx_strand_id
1 'polypeptide(L)'
;MIVVKVGGGKELNIDAVVADIAALRAAGTDLLLVHGGAETTNEVAAALGHPPQFVTSESGYVSRRTDRRTLEIFEMVYCGQIKP
;
A
#
# COMPACT_ATOMS: atom_id res chain seq x y z
N MET A 1 -14.37 14.90 9.87
CA MET A 1 -13.22 13.99 9.69
C MET A 1 -13.53 13.01 8.56
N ILE A 2 -12.67 12.94 7.54
CA ILE A 2 -12.78 12.02 6.39
C ILE A 2 -11.65 10.98 6.48
N VAL A 3 -11.93 9.71 6.20
CA VAL A 3 -10.89 8.66 6.08
C VAL A 3 -10.73 8.32 4.61
N VAL A 4 -9.53 8.54 4.06
CA VAL A 4 -9.20 8.25 2.66
C VAL A 4 -8.30 7.03 2.61
N LYS A 5 -8.76 5.94 1.99
CA LYS A 5 -7.94 4.75 1.72
C LYS A 5 -7.41 4.79 0.29
N VAL A 6 -6.13 5.13 0.15
CA VAL A 6 -5.42 5.06 -1.12
C VAL A 6 -5.04 3.61 -1.42
N GLY A 7 -5.32 3.15 -2.63
CA GLY A 7 -4.98 1.81 -3.11
C GLY A 7 -3.47 1.54 -3.17
N GLY A 8 -3.08 0.34 -3.58
CA GLY A 8 -1.67 -0.04 -3.78
C GLY A 8 -1.41 -0.69 -5.14
N GLY A 9 -2.26 -0.38 -6.13
CA GLY A 9 -2.16 -0.86 -7.51
C GLY A 9 -1.31 0.05 -8.38
N LYS A 10 -0.95 -0.42 -9.58
CA LYS A 10 -0.01 0.26 -10.50
C LYS A 10 -0.55 1.53 -11.15
N GLU A 11 -1.87 1.67 -11.26
CA GLU A 11 -2.51 2.74 -12.05
C GLU A 11 -2.84 4.00 -11.24
N LEU A 12 -2.32 4.09 -10.01
CA LEU A 12 -2.68 5.17 -9.10
C LEU A 12 -1.77 6.39 -9.32
N ASN A 13 -2.37 7.53 -9.69
CA ASN A 13 -1.66 8.80 -9.76
C ASN A 13 -1.47 9.37 -8.34
N ILE A 14 -0.35 9.02 -7.71
CA ILE A 14 -0.04 9.40 -6.33
C ILE A 14 0.07 10.92 -6.18
N ASP A 15 0.70 11.60 -7.13
CA ASP A 15 0.89 13.05 -7.06
C ASP A 15 -0.44 13.81 -7.05
N ALA A 16 -1.39 13.39 -7.90
CA ALA A 16 -2.73 13.97 -7.92
C ALA A 16 -3.48 13.73 -6.60
N VAL A 17 -3.39 12.52 -6.05
CA VAL A 17 -4.03 12.18 -4.76
C VAL A 17 -3.45 13.02 -3.63
N VAL A 18 -2.13 13.19 -3.58
CA VAL A 18 -1.46 14.01 -2.55
C VAL A 18 -1.85 15.48 -2.71
N ALA A 19 -1.93 15.99 -3.94
CA ALA A 19 -2.35 17.37 -4.21
C ALA A 19 -3.78 17.64 -3.70
N ASP A 20 -4.73 16.73 -3.94
CA ASP A 20 -6.11 16.87 -3.47
C ASP A 20 -6.19 16.80 -1.93
N ILE A 21 -5.45 15.88 -1.31
CA ILE A 21 -5.38 15.77 0.15
C ILE A 21 -4.82 17.05 0.77
N ALA A 22 -3.76 17.62 0.18
CA ALA A 22 -3.18 18.88 0.64
C ALA A 22 -4.17 20.05 0.50
N ALA A 23 -4.89 20.13 -0.63
CA ALA A 23 -5.91 21.15 -0.86
C ALA A 23 -7.06 21.05 0.15
N LEU A 24 -7.58 19.84 0.40
CA LEU A 24 -8.63 19.59 1.39
C LEU A 24 -8.19 19.98 2.81
N ARG A 25 -6.95 19.63 3.19
CA ARG A 25 -6.40 20.00 4.48
C ARG A 25 -6.24 21.51 4.63
N ALA A 26 -5.75 22.20 3.59
CA ALA A 26 -5.62 23.66 3.57
C ALA A 26 -6.99 24.37 3.68
N ALA A 27 -8.05 23.77 3.14
CA ALA A 27 -9.43 24.24 3.27
C ALA A 27 -10.07 23.96 4.65
N GLY A 28 -9.31 23.40 5.61
CA GLY A 28 -9.80 23.11 6.96
C GLY A 28 -10.50 21.75 7.11
N THR A 29 -10.41 20.88 6.12
CA THR A 29 -10.98 19.53 6.23
C THR A 29 -10.09 18.66 7.11
N ASP A 30 -10.67 18.16 8.19
CA ASP A 30 -10.04 17.14 9.02
C ASP A 30 -10.07 15.78 8.31
N LEU A 31 -8.91 15.11 8.20
CA LEU A 31 -8.77 13.86 7.44
C LEU A 31 -7.70 12.93 7.99
N LEU A 32 -7.90 11.63 7.76
CA LEU A 32 -6.96 10.54 7.99
C LEU A 32 -6.66 9.84 6.67
N LEU A 33 -5.39 9.76 6.31
CA LEU A 33 -4.91 9.03 5.14
C LEU A 33 -4.46 7.63 5.54
N VAL A 34 -4.96 6.60 4.85
CA VAL A 34 -4.48 5.22 4.93
C VAL A 34 -4.05 4.82 3.52
N HIS A 35 -2.92 4.15 3.36
CA HIS A 35 -2.42 3.75 2.04
C HIS A 35 -2.18 2.24 1.92
N GLY A 36 -2.04 1.76 0.68
CA GLY A 36 -1.60 0.41 0.35
C GLY A 36 -0.21 0.43 -0.29
N GLY A 37 0.23 -0.70 -0.81
CA GLY A 37 1.53 -0.85 -1.48
C GLY A 37 1.74 -2.23 -2.10
N ALA A 38 0.66 -2.93 -2.45
CA ALA A 38 0.70 -4.35 -2.76
C ALA A 38 1.55 -4.65 -3.99
N GLU A 39 1.42 -3.86 -5.06
CA GLU A 39 2.17 -4.10 -6.30
C GLU A 39 3.64 -3.72 -6.18
N THR A 40 3.94 -2.58 -5.55
CA THR A 40 5.33 -2.21 -5.24
C THR A 40 5.99 -3.28 -4.36
N THR A 41 5.27 -3.85 -3.40
CA THR A 41 5.78 -4.97 -2.59
C THR A 41 6.04 -6.22 -3.42
N ASN A 42 5.18 -6.54 -4.40
CA ASN A 42 5.42 -7.67 -5.33
C ASN A 42 6.72 -7.46 -6.12
N GLU A 43 6.91 -6.27 -6.67
CA GLU A 43 8.08 -5.91 -7.48
C GLU A 43 9.37 -5.96 -6.65
N VAL A 44 9.37 -5.34 -5.47
CA VAL A 44 10.53 -5.35 -4.56
C VAL A 44 10.83 -6.77 -4.07
N ALA A 45 9.81 -7.55 -3.72
CA ALA A 45 9.99 -8.93 -3.26
C ALA A 45 10.62 -9.81 -4.36
N ALA A 46 10.16 -9.67 -5.60
CA ALA A 46 10.75 -10.35 -6.76
C ALA A 46 12.21 -9.92 -6.99
N ALA A 47 12.49 -8.61 -6.94
CA ALA A 47 13.85 -8.07 -7.12
C ALA A 47 14.83 -8.54 -6.02
N LEU A 48 14.33 -8.79 -4.80
CA LEU A 48 15.11 -9.31 -3.67
C LEU A 48 15.22 -10.84 -3.65
N GLY A 49 14.73 -11.54 -4.68
CA GLY A 49 14.80 -13.00 -4.78
C GLY A 49 13.84 -13.75 -3.86
N HIS A 50 12.81 -13.08 -3.31
CA HIS A 50 11.77 -13.68 -2.46
C HIS A 50 10.38 -13.42 -3.05
N PRO A 51 10.02 -14.06 -4.18
CA PRO A 51 8.82 -13.71 -4.95
C PRO A 51 7.54 -13.88 -4.12
N PRO A 52 6.49 -13.08 -4.40
CA PRO A 52 5.27 -13.06 -3.61
C PRO A 52 4.52 -14.40 -3.71
N GLN A 53 3.98 -14.85 -2.58
CA GLN A 53 3.12 -16.02 -2.49
C GLN A 53 1.74 -15.61 -2.01
N PHE A 54 0.71 -16.27 -2.54
CA PHE A 54 -0.67 -16.03 -2.19
C PHE A 54 -1.35 -17.34 -1.77
N VAL A 55 -2.27 -17.24 -0.82
CA VAL A 55 -3.10 -18.33 -0.34
C VAL A 55 -4.57 -17.96 -0.53
N THR A 56 -5.39 -18.95 -0.87
CA THR A 56 -6.83 -18.79 -1.05
C THR A 56 -7.55 -19.52 0.09
N SER A 57 -8.44 -18.82 0.81
CA SER A 57 -9.26 -19.43 1.85
C SER A 57 -10.32 -20.37 1.26
N GLU A 58 -10.91 -21.23 2.09
CA GLU A 58 -12.06 -22.07 1.68
C GLU A 58 -13.25 -21.25 1.18
N SER A 59 -13.39 -20.02 1.67
CA SER A 59 -14.37 -19.02 1.22
C SER A 59 -13.98 -18.25 -0.04
N GLY A 60 -12.83 -18.55 -0.65
CA GLY A 60 -12.39 -17.97 -1.92
C GLY A 60 -11.61 -16.66 -1.82
N TYR A 61 -11.30 -16.16 -0.62
CA TYR A 61 -10.51 -14.93 -0.47
C TYR A 61 -9.03 -15.19 -0.71
N VAL A 62 -8.41 -14.39 -1.57
CA VAL A 62 -6.98 -14.43 -1.84
C VAL A 62 -6.25 -13.45 -0.91
N SER A 63 -5.21 -13.94 -0.24
CA SER A 63 -4.37 -13.12 0.65
C SER A 63 -2.88 -13.43 0.45
N ARG A 64 -2.02 -12.46 0.76
CA ARG A 64 -0.56 -12.65 0.70
C ARG A 64 -0.13 -13.57 1.84
N ARG A 65 0.55 -14.67 1.51
CA ARG A 65 1.29 -15.44 2.51
C ARG A 65 2.46 -14.61 3.00
N THR A 66 2.40 -14.18 4.26
CA THR A 66 3.35 -13.23 4.84
C THR A 66 4.20 -13.94 5.90
N ASP A 67 5.24 -14.65 5.45
CA ASP A 67 6.27 -15.15 6.35
C ASP A 67 7.20 -14.02 6.84
N ARG A 68 8.17 -14.35 7.70
CA ARG A 68 9.08 -13.36 8.29
C ARG A 68 9.77 -12.51 7.23
N ARG A 69 10.30 -13.13 6.17
CA ARG A 69 11.03 -12.41 5.13
C ARG A 69 10.09 -11.54 4.30
N THR A 70 8.90 -12.04 3.97
CA THR A 70 7.87 -11.24 3.31
C THR A 70 7.44 -10.04 4.14
N LEU A 71 7.33 -10.18 5.47
CA LEU A 71 6.95 -9.08 6.37
C LEU A 71 8.02 -7.98 6.40
N GLU A 72 9.30 -8.33 6.47
CA GLU A 72 10.40 -7.35 6.38
C GLU A 72 10.33 -6.55 5.07
N ILE A 73 10.05 -7.23 3.95
CA ILE A 73 9.89 -6.58 2.65
C ILE A 73 8.65 -5.69 2.63
N PHE A 74 7.56 -6.15 3.24
CA PHE A 74 6.34 -5.37 3.39
C PHE A 74 6.62 -4.08 4.16
N GLU A 75 7.34 -4.14 5.29
CA GLU A 75 7.72 -2.99 6.10
C GLU A 75 8.66 -2.04 5.34
N MET A 76 9.65 -2.55 4.60
CA MET A 76 10.52 -1.72 3.74
C MET A 76 9.71 -0.88 2.75
N VAL A 77 8.70 -1.48 2.13
CA VAL A 77 7.85 -0.80 1.16
C VAL A 77 6.85 0.09 1.88
N TYR A 78 5.90 -0.48 2.62
CA TYR A 78 4.80 0.24 3.25
C TYR A 78 5.24 1.29 4.26
N CYS A 79 6.21 0.98 5.11
CA CYS A 79 6.63 1.90 6.18
C CYS A 79 7.83 2.76 5.77
N GLY A 80 8.54 2.38 4.70
CA GLY A 80 9.66 3.11 4.13
C GLY A 80 9.29 3.84 2.84
N GLN A 81 9.42 3.14 1.71
CA GLN A 81 9.39 3.73 0.37
C GLN A 81 8.14 4.55 0.04
N ILE A 82 6.96 4.08 0.42
CA ILE A 82 5.66 4.69 0.05
C ILE A 82 4.97 5.40 1.22
N LYS A 83 5.63 5.51 2.37
CA LYS A 83 5.07 6.25 3.49
C LYS A 83 5.04 7.76 3.13
N PRO A 84 3.86 8.39 3.08
CA PRO A 84 3.73 9.82 2.76
C PRO A 84 4.28 10.73 3.86
#